data_AF-E9FQ93-F1
#
_entry.id   AF-E9FQ93-F1
#
_cell.length_a   1.000
_cell.length_b   1.000
_cell.length_c   1.000
_cell.angle_alpha   90.00
_cell.angle_beta   90.00
_cell.angle_gamma   90.00
#
_symmetry.space_group_name_H-M   'P 1'
#
loop_
_entity.id
_entity.type
_entity.pdbx_description
1 polymer ?
#
loop_
_entity_poly.entity_id
_entity_poly.type
_entity_poly.pdbx_seq_one_letter_code
_entity_poly.pdbx_strand_id
1 'polypeptide(L)'
;MELTALIMDNRSKKAKQFSLPVEFEYVASELGYAVEDVSITIQSTEELPTLECERLTLDLANELAENLEDVDEDIVLSFIESESSDPKILESIDFDNCSLYRDVSTDRELGEYVVEELGAELSREQLELYFDYEKYGRDVRLEEGGSFVDKGYFLSK
;
A
#
# COMPACT_ATOMS: atom_id res chain seq x y z
N MET A 1 6.31 -11.71 -1.03
CA MET A 1 7.66 -11.35 -0.56
C MET A 1 8.24 -12.43 0.35
N GLU A 2 9.57 -12.57 0.43
CA GLU A 2 10.23 -13.45 1.41
C GLU A 2 10.54 -12.63 2.67
N LEU A 3 10.15 -13.11 3.86
CA LEU A 3 10.34 -12.37 5.11
C LEU A 3 11.52 -12.91 5.92
N THR A 4 12.40 -12.02 6.38
CA THR A 4 13.56 -12.35 7.21
C THR A 4 13.46 -11.64 8.56
N ALA A 5 13.63 -12.39 9.65
CA ALA A 5 13.55 -11.86 11.01
C ALA A 5 14.86 -12.00 11.78
N LEU A 6 15.22 -10.95 12.53
CA LEU A 6 16.30 -11.00 13.52
C LEU A 6 15.74 -11.52 14.85
N ILE A 7 16.07 -12.77 15.19
CA ILE A 7 15.60 -13.44 16.40
C ILE A 7 16.71 -13.47 17.44
N MET A 8 16.42 -12.99 18.65
CA MET A 8 17.35 -12.94 19.77
C MET A 8 16.93 -13.89 20.90
N ASP A 9 17.87 -14.66 21.43
CA ASP A 9 17.68 -15.35 22.71
C ASP A 9 17.73 -14.37 23.89
N ASN A 10 16.77 -14.49 24.79
CA ASN A 10 16.60 -13.62 25.94
C ASN A 10 17.67 -13.82 27.04
N ARG A 11 18.34 -14.98 27.09
CA ARG A 11 19.32 -15.31 28.14
C ARG A 11 20.71 -14.73 27.84
N SER A 12 21.31 -15.08 26.71
CA SER A 12 22.65 -14.68 26.26
C SER A 12 22.66 -13.42 25.39
N LYS A 13 21.49 -12.98 24.91
CA LYS A 13 21.35 -11.87 23.95
C LYS A 13 22.05 -12.12 22.61
N LYS A 14 22.32 -13.39 22.29
CA LYS A 14 22.75 -13.81 20.96
C LYS A 14 21.58 -13.66 20.00
N ALA A 15 21.82 -12.97 18.88
CA ALA A 15 20.83 -12.80 17.82
C ALA A 15 21.33 -13.43 16.51
N LYS A 16 20.40 -13.98 15.74
CA LYS A 16 20.62 -14.54 14.40
C LYS A 16 19.45 -14.21 13.49
N GLN A 17 19.72 -14.11 12.20
CA GLN A 17 18.70 -13.95 11.17
C GLN A 17 18.15 -15.31 10.74
N PHE A 18 16.85 -15.34 10.46
CA PHE A 18 16.14 -16.51 9.97
C PHE A 18 15.16 -16.07 8.88
N SER A 19 15.15 -16.80 7.76
CA SER A 19 14.08 -16.72 6.78
C SER A 19 12.83 -17.39 7.36
N LEU A 20 11.68 -16.75 7.20
CA LEU A 20 10.39 -17.22 7.66
C LEU A 20 9.61 -17.85 6.49
N PRO A 21 8.74 -18.84 6.74
CA PRO A 21 8.48 -19.46 8.04
C PRO A 21 9.64 -20.34 8.52
N VAL A 22 9.83 -20.43 9.85
CA VAL A 22 10.89 -21.23 10.47
C VAL A 22 10.42 -22.01 11.69
N GLU A 23 10.89 -23.25 11.81
CA GLU A 23 10.60 -24.14 12.93
C GLU A 23 11.32 -23.68 14.22
N PHE A 24 10.60 -23.72 15.34
CA PHE A 24 11.13 -23.29 16.64
C PHE A 24 12.35 -24.12 17.09
N GLU A 25 12.33 -25.43 16.82
CA GLU A 25 13.44 -26.36 17.12
C GLU A 25 14.73 -25.96 16.38
N TYR A 26 14.59 -25.52 15.13
CA TYR A 26 15.72 -25.08 14.33
C TYR A 26 16.30 -23.77 14.87
N VAL A 27 15.43 -22.82 15.23
CA VAL A 27 15.84 -21.56 15.89
C VAL A 27 16.59 -21.85 17.20
N ALA A 28 16.07 -22.77 18.04
CA ALA A 28 16.69 -23.18 19.30
C ALA A 28 18.10 -23.76 19.08
N SER A 29 18.22 -24.70 18.14
CA SER A 29 19.48 -25.35 17.77
C SER A 29 20.51 -24.32 17.28
N GLU A 30 20.10 -23.40 16.41
CA GLU A 30 20.98 -22.36 15.87
C GLU A 30 21.46 -21.37 16.95
N LEU A 31 20.62 -21.10 17.95
CA LEU A 31 21.00 -20.28 19.10
C LEU A 31 21.89 -21.06 20.08
N GLY A 32 21.84 -22.41 20.06
CA GLY A 32 22.67 -23.30 20.86
C GLY A 32 21.99 -23.77 22.15
N TYR A 33 20.66 -23.84 22.14
CA TYR A 33 19.82 -24.21 23.28
C TYR A 33 19.00 -25.46 22.96
N ALA A 34 18.69 -26.24 24.01
CA ALA A 34 17.59 -27.19 23.95
C ALA A 34 16.25 -26.43 23.87
N VAL A 35 15.24 -27.05 23.26
CA VAL A 35 13.93 -26.43 23.00
C VAL A 35 13.28 -25.96 24.29
N GLU A 36 13.41 -26.71 25.39
CA GLU A 36 12.80 -26.35 26.68
C GLU A 36 13.49 -25.16 27.37
N ASP A 37 14.69 -24.82 26.93
CA ASP A 37 15.54 -23.79 27.52
C ASP A 37 15.58 -22.49 26.71
N VAL A 38 15.17 -22.51 25.44
CA VAL A 38 15.21 -21.32 24.60
C VAL A 38 14.06 -20.38 24.94
N SER A 39 14.37 -19.09 25.05
CA SER A 39 13.36 -18.03 25.12
C SER A 39 13.78 -16.97 24.12
N ILE A 40 12.92 -16.67 23.16
CA ILE A 40 13.25 -15.79 22.03
C ILE A 40 12.40 -14.53 22.04
N THR A 41 12.92 -13.51 21.36
CA THR A 41 12.18 -12.30 20.99
C THR A 41 12.58 -11.92 19.56
N ILE A 42 11.60 -11.58 18.73
CA ILE A 42 11.85 -11.02 17.40
C ILE A 42 12.15 -9.54 17.56
N GLN A 43 13.28 -9.07 17.01
CA GLN A 43 13.73 -7.69 17.17
C GLN A 43 13.29 -6.78 16.03
N SER A 44 13.33 -7.32 14.82
CA SER A 44 13.02 -6.62 13.59
C SER A 44 12.80 -7.64 12.48
N THR A 45 12.18 -7.16 11.40
CA THR A 45 12.21 -7.84 10.10
C THR A 45 12.97 -6.96 9.11
N GLU A 46 13.58 -7.55 8.08
CA GLU A 46 14.35 -6.79 7.09
C GLU A 46 13.43 -6.04 6.12
N GLU A 47 12.41 -6.72 5.62
CA GLU A 47 11.50 -6.24 4.59
C GLU A 47 10.37 -5.38 5.16
N LEU A 48 10.01 -5.55 6.44
CA LEU A 48 9.02 -4.71 7.14
C LEU A 48 9.69 -3.96 8.33
N PRO A 49 10.53 -2.94 8.05
CA PRO A 49 11.39 -2.31 9.05
C PRO A 49 10.61 -1.55 10.14
N THR A 50 9.36 -1.18 9.89
CA THR A 50 8.48 -0.43 10.79
C THR A 50 7.46 -1.30 11.53
N LEU A 51 7.47 -2.62 11.30
CA LEU A 51 6.57 -3.58 11.95
C LEU A 51 6.76 -3.60 13.48
N GLU A 52 5.67 -3.56 14.26
CA GLU A 52 5.74 -3.62 15.73
C GLU A 52 6.15 -5.03 16.19
N CYS A 53 7.45 -5.24 16.44
CA CYS A 53 7.98 -6.54 16.85
C CYS A 53 7.92 -6.82 18.36
N GLU A 54 7.57 -5.83 19.21
CA GLU A 54 7.67 -5.94 20.68
C GLU A 54 6.89 -7.15 21.25
N ARG A 55 5.77 -7.50 20.59
CA ARG A 55 4.89 -8.62 20.98
C ARG A 55 4.70 -9.65 19.86
N LEU A 56 5.57 -9.63 18.86
CA LEU A 56 5.51 -10.54 17.73
C LEU A 56 5.99 -11.93 18.17
N THR A 57 5.10 -12.92 18.12
CA THR A 57 5.42 -14.33 18.36
C THR A 57 5.97 -14.97 17.09
N LEU A 58 6.70 -16.08 17.22
CA LEU A 58 7.21 -16.82 16.07
C LEU A 58 6.07 -17.34 15.19
N ASP A 59 5.02 -17.85 15.82
CA ASP A 59 3.84 -18.36 15.10
C ASP A 59 3.21 -17.27 14.23
N LEU A 60 2.96 -16.08 14.80
CA LEU A 60 2.38 -14.97 14.05
C LEU A 60 3.34 -14.44 12.97
N ALA A 61 4.64 -14.46 13.22
CA ALA A 61 5.63 -14.09 12.20
C ALA A 61 5.66 -15.09 11.04
N ASN A 62 5.51 -16.38 11.32
CA ASN A 62 5.40 -17.42 10.29
C ASN A 62 4.08 -17.30 9.52
N GLU A 63 2.95 -17.08 10.20
CA GLU A 63 1.65 -16.83 9.56
C GLU A 63 1.71 -15.60 8.63
N LEU A 64 2.34 -14.52 9.07
CA LEU A 64 2.57 -13.35 8.22
C LEU A 64 3.45 -13.68 7.02
N ALA A 65 4.54 -14.43 7.20
CA ALA A 65 5.41 -14.80 6.08
C ALA A 65 4.66 -15.61 5.02
N GLU A 66 3.80 -16.55 5.43
CA GLU A 66 2.95 -17.32 4.52
C GLU A 66 1.90 -16.44 3.83
N ASN A 67 1.19 -15.59 4.57
CA ASN A 67 0.16 -14.71 4.00
C ASN A 67 0.72 -13.67 3.03
N LEU A 68 1.99 -13.29 3.19
CA LEU A 68 2.65 -12.26 2.38
C LEU A 68 3.51 -12.84 1.25
N GLU A 69 3.61 -14.17 1.08
CA GLU A 69 4.52 -14.82 0.11
C GLU A 69 4.34 -14.30 -1.32
N ASP A 70 3.09 -14.09 -1.75
CA ASP A 70 2.75 -13.61 -3.11
C ASP A 70 2.32 -12.14 -3.14
N VAL A 71 2.38 -11.44 -2.01
CA VAL A 71 2.01 -10.03 -1.91
C VAL A 71 3.19 -9.14 -2.31
N ASP A 72 2.89 -8.09 -3.06
CA ASP A 72 3.83 -7.02 -3.41
C ASP A 72 4.24 -6.25 -2.15
N GLU A 73 5.54 -6.22 -1.88
CA GLU A 73 6.14 -5.58 -0.70
C GLU A 73 5.72 -4.10 -0.57
N ASP A 74 5.65 -3.36 -1.69
CA ASP A 74 5.29 -1.94 -1.66
C ASP A 74 3.85 -1.74 -1.14
N ILE A 75 2.94 -2.69 -1.42
CA ILE A 75 1.56 -2.64 -0.93
C ILE A 75 1.53 -2.81 0.59
N VAL A 76 2.29 -3.77 1.11
CA VAL A 76 2.37 -4.04 2.56
C VAL A 76 2.98 -2.84 3.29
N LEU A 77 4.07 -2.30 2.76
CA LEU A 77 4.72 -1.10 3.31
C LEU A 77 3.79 0.11 3.31
N SER A 78 3.04 0.31 2.22
CA SER A 78 2.05 1.39 2.13
C SER A 78 0.96 1.24 3.19
N PHE A 79 0.46 0.02 3.41
CA PHE A 79 -0.52 -0.25 4.47
C PHE A 79 0.04 0.08 5.86
N ILE A 80 1.28 -0.33 6.15
CA ILE A 80 1.92 -0.03 7.43
C ILE A 80 2.05 1.49 7.65
N GLU A 81 2.43 2.22 6.60
CA GLU A 81 2.58 3.67 6.64
C GLU A 81 1.24 4.39 6.87
N SER A 82 0.16 3.94 6.21
CA SER A 82 -1.13 4.64 6.22
C SER A 82 -2.07 4.20 7.34
N GLU A 83 -2.08 2.93 7.72
CA GLU A 83 -3.08 2.33 8.61
C GLU A 83 -2.49 1.87 9.95
N SER A 84 -1.63 0.85 9.93
CA SER A 84 -1.10 0.27 11.17
C SER A 84 0.13 -0.61 10.98
N SER A 85 1.05 -0.57 11.94
CA SER A 85 2.19 -1.48 12.06
C SER A 85 1.94 -2.69 12.98
N ASP A 86 0.71 -2.89 13.49
CA ASP A 86 0.37 -4.02 14.36
C ASP A 86 0.32 -5.33 13.54
N PRO A 87 1.18 -6.32 13.84
CA PRO A 87 1.22 -7.61 13.13
C PRO A 87 -0.13 -8.34 13.09
N LYS A 88 -0.96 -8.20 14.13
CA LYS A 88 -2.29 -8.85 14.17
C LYS A 88 -3.28 -8.21 13.24
N ILE A 89 -3.15 -6.89 13.02
CA ILE A 89 -3.98 -6.22 12.03
C ILE A 89 -3.56 -6.69 10.65
N LEU A 90 -2.25 -6.68 10.35
CA LEU A 90 -1.71 -7.14 9.07
C LEU A 90 -2.13 -8.57 8.72
N GLU A 91 -2.11 -9.49 9.67
CA GLU A 91 -2.51 -10.89 9.45
C GLU A 91 -3.99 -11.03 9.04
N SER A 92 -4.84 -10.08 9.46
CA SER A 92 -6.26 -10.07 9.15
C SER A 92 -6.64 -9.35 7.84
N ILE A 93 -5.67 -8.77 7.12
CA ILE A 93 -5.92 -8.00 5.90
C ILE A 93 -5.91 -8.90 4.67
N ASP A 94 -6.89 -8.67 3.79
CA ASP A 94 -6.90 -9.21 2.44
C ASP A 94 -6.22 -8.23 1.48
N PHE A 95 -4.93 -8.43 1.24
CA PHE A 95 -4.10 -7.56 0.40
C PHE A 95 -4.46 -7.62 -1.09
N ASP A 96 -5.22 -8.62 -1.56
CA ASP A 96 -5.68 -8.70 -2.94
C ASP A 96 -6.66 -7.56 -3.30
N ASN A 97 -7.30 -6.97 -2.28
CA ASN A 97 -8.18 -5.81 -2.45
C ASN A 97 -7.45 -4.46 -2.28
N CYS A 98 -6.14 -4.47 -2.03
CA CYS A 98 -5.35 -3.26 -1.98
C CYS A 98 -4.85 -2.87 -3.37
N SER A 99 -4.66 -1.57 -3.60
CA SER A 99 -4.14 -1.05 -4.86
C SER A 99 -3.19 0.10 -4.58
N LEU A 100 -2.03 0.09 -5.25
CA LEU A 100 -1.01 1.12 -5.13
C LEU A 100 -0.77 1.80 -6.49
N TYR A 101 -1.13 3.07 -6.59
CA TYR A 101 -0.93 3.89 -7.80
C TYR A 101 0.40 4.64 -7.73
N ARG A 102 1.49 3.97 -8.12
CA ARG A 102 2.88 4.42 -7.89
C ARG A 102 3.24 5.79 -8.47
N ASP A 103 2.63 6.19 -9.59
CA ASP A 103 2.93 7.45 -10.28
C ASP A 103 1.95 8.58 -9.92
N VAL A 104 1.12 8.39 -8.89
CA VAL A 104 0.13 9.35 -8.43
C VAL A 104 0.55 9.91 -7.08
N SER A 105 0.97 11.18 -7.07
CA SER A 105 1.49 11.85 -5.87
C SER A 105 0.69 13.09 -5.46
N THR A 106 -0.28 13.50 -6.27
CA THR A 106 -1.11 14.70 -6.03
C THR A 106 -2.57 14.44 -6.39
N ASP A 107 -3.49 15.21 -5.81
CA ASP A 107 -4.93 15.15 -6.14
C ASP A 107 -5.20 15.37 -7.64
N ARG A 108 -4.38 16.20 -8.30
CA ARG A 108 -4.47 16.44 -9.74
C ARG A 108 -4.12 15.17 -10.52
N GLU A 109 -2.99 14.53 -10.19
CA GLU A 109 -2.56 13.29 -10.84
C GLU A 109 -3.55 12.15 -10.58
N LEU A 110 -4.17 12.09 -9.40
CA LEU A 110 -5.20 11.10 -9.10
C LEU A 110 -6.45 11.33 -9.96
N GLY A 111 -6.89 12.58 -10.10
CA GLY A 111 -8.01 12.94 -10.96
C GLY A 111 -7.74 12.61 -12.43
N GLU A 112 -6.54 12.92 -12.93
CA GLU A 112 -6.07 12.55 -14.27
C GLU A 112 -6.08 11.03 -14.46
N TYR A 113 -5.46 10.28 -13.54
CA TYR A 113 -5.41 8.81 -13.59
C TYR A 113 -6.80 8.17 -13.61
N VAL A 114 -7.72 8.65 -12.77
CA VAL A 114 -9.09 8.12 -12.70
C VAL A 114 -9.83 8.31 -14.02
N VAL A 115 -9.68 9.45 -14.68
CA VAL A 115 -10.37 9.74 -15.94
C VAL A 115 -9.67 9.08 -17.14
N GLU A 116 -8.36 9.20 -17.22
CA GLU A 116 -7.58 8.78 -18.41
C GLU A 116 -7.24 7.28 -18.39
N GLU A 117 -6.79 6.75 -17.26
CA GLU A 117 -6.29 5.37 -17.16
C GLU A 117 -7.38 4.39 -16.74
N LEU A 118 -8.21 4.76 -15.75
CA LEU A 118 -9.36 3.92 -15.34
C LEU A 118 -10.59 4.10 -16.24
N GLY A 119 -10.58 5.11 -17.11
CA GLY A 119 -11.68 5.39 -18.04
C GLY A 119 -12.96 5.84 -17.34
N ALA A 120 -12.87 6.47 -16.18
CA ALA A 120 -14.04 6.94 -15.46
C ALA A 120 -14.72 8.10 -16.19
N GLU A 121 -15.99 7.90 -16.57
CA GLU A 121 -16.82 8.97 -17.10
C GLU A 121 -17.40 9.83 -15.97
N LEU A 122 -17.23 11.14 -16.06
CA LEU A 122 -17.82 12.06 -15.10
C LEU A 122 -19.33 12.16 -15.32
N SER A 123 -20.11 11.97 -14.26
CA SER A 123 -21.55 12.19 -14.27
C SER A 123 -21.86 13.67 -14.52
N ARG A 124 -23.10 13.97 -14.91
CA ARG A 124 -23.55 15.35 -15.09
C ARG A 124 -23.37 16.17 -13.81
N GLU A 125 -23.71 15.59 -12.66
CA GLU A 125 -23.58 16.23 -11.35
C GLU A 125 -22.12 16.53 -11.01
N GLN A 126 -21.20 15.63 -11.35
CA GLN A 126 -19.76 15.86 -11.15
C GLN A 126 -19.25 16.98 -12.06
N LEU A 127 -19.67 17.01 -13.33
CA LEU A 127 -19.32 18.10 -14.24
C LEU A 127 -19.86 19.44 -13.74
N GLU A 128 -21.08 19.49 -13.20
CA GLU A 128 -21.65 20.71 -12.60
C GLU A 128 -20.84 21.23 -11.39
N LEU A 129 -20.16 20.35 -10.66
CA LEU A 129 -19.32 20.71 -9.51
C LEU A 129 -17.89 21.12 -9.89
N TYR A 130 -17.30 20.48 -10.90
CA TYR A 130 -15.86 20.58 -11.16
C TYR A 130 -15.49 21.17 -12.53
N PHE A 131 -16.42 21.18 -13.50
CA PHE A 131 -16.13 21.64 -14.86
C PHE A 131 -16.44 23.12 -15.05
N ASP A 132 -15.47 23.86 -15.59
CA ASP A 132 -15.63 25.27 -15.94
C ASP A 132 -16.29 25.43 -17.31
N TYR A 133 -17.63 25.44 -17.32
CA TYR A 133 -18.44 25.60 -18.53
C TYR A 133 -18.21 26.93 -19.26
N GLU A 134 -17.88 28.01 -18.54
CA GLU A 134 -17.65 29.32 -19.14
C GLU A 134 -16.34 29.30 -19.93
N LYS A 135 -15.26 28.79 -19.32
CA LYS A 135 -13.96 28.66 -19.98
C LYS A 135 -14.03 27.74 -21.19
N TYR A 136 -14.66 26.58 -21.05
CA TYR A 136 -14.84 25.66 -22.18
C TYR A 136 -15.68 26.25 -23.30
N GLY A 137 -16.83 26.88 -22.98
CA GLY A 137 -17.69 27.52 -23.98
C GLY A 137 -17.01 28.68 -24.71
N ARG A 138 -16.11 29.41 -24.04
CA ARG A 138 -15.26 30.42 -24.66
C ARG A 138 -14.32 29.81 -25.70
N ASP A 139 -13.65 28.71 -25.38
CA ASP A 139 -12.71 28.05 -26.28
C ASP A 139 -13.42 27.49 -27.51
N VAL A 140 -14.56 26.78 -27.32
CA VAL A 140 -15.43 26.33 -28.42
C VAL A 140 -15.81 27.50 -29.33
N ARG A 141 -16.21 28.64 -28.75
CA ARG A 141 -16.60 29.80 -29.54
C ARG A 141 -15.46 30.32 -30.43
N LEU A 142 -14.25 30.37 -29.89
CA LEU A 142 -13.07 30.86 -30.61
C LEU A 142 -12.61 29.87 -31.67
N GLU A 143 -12.64 28.56 -31.37
CA GLU A 143 -12.26 27.49 -32.30
C GLU A 143 -13.19 27.43 -33.51
N GLU A 144 -14.50 27.52 -33.28
CA GLU A 144 -15.48 27.50 -34.38
C GLU A 144 -15.62 28.87 -35.08
N GLY A 145 -15.03 29.94 -34.55
CA GLY A 145 -15.14 31.29 -35.10
C GLY A 145 -16.54 31.92 -34.97
N GLY A 146 -17.37 31.41 -34.07
CA GLY A 146 -18.71 31.94 -33.83
C GLY A 146 -18.72 33.21 -32.98
N SER A 147 -19.89 33.83 -32.87
CA SER A 147 -20.06 35.09 -32.16
C SER A 147 -21.41 35.15 -31.46
N PHE A 148 -21.45 35.86 -30.33
CA PHE A 148 -22.71 36.20 -29.68
C PHE A 148 -23.35 37.39 -30.41
N VAL A 149 -24.60 37.23 -30.81
CA VAL A 149 -25.44 38.25 -31.47
C VAL A 149 -26.74 38.40 -30.69
N ASP A 150 -27.54 39.42 -30.99
CA ASP A 150 -28.79 39.73 -30.27
C ASP A 150 -29.79 38.56 -30.18
N LYS A 151 -29.69 37.57 -31.06
CA LYS A 151 -30.59 36.40 -31.13
C LYS A 151 -29.96 35.09 -30.66
N GLY A 152 -28.76 35.12 -30.08
CA GLY A 152 -28.08 33.94 -29.51
C GLY A 152 -26.65 33.78 -30.01
N TYR A 153 -26.21 32.52 -30.11
CA TYR A 153 -24.90 32.17 -30.67
C TYR A 153 -25.01 31.94 -32.17
N PHE A 154 -24.20 32.65 -32.96
CA PHE A 154 -24.18 32.54 -34.42
C PHE A 154 -22.86 31.93 -34.88
N LEU A 155 -22.96 30.92 -35.74
CA LEU A 155 -21.84 30.23 -36.36
C LEU A 155 -22.02 30.23 -37.88
N SER A 156 -21.07 30.83 -38.60
CA SER A 156 -21.03 30.88 -40.07
C SER A 156 -20.02 29.86 -40.56
N LYS A 157 -20.46 28.65 -40.89
CA LYS A 157 -19.62 27.62 -41.54
C LYS A 157 -19.55 27.85 -43.04
#